data_AF-A0A1Y4UJS0-F1
#
_entry.id   AF-A0A1Y4UJS0-F1
#
_cell.length_a   1.000
_cell.length_b   1.000
_cell.length_c   1.000
_cell.angle_alpha   90.00
_cell.angle_beta   90.00
_cell.angle_gamma   90.00
#
_symmetry.space_group_name_H-M   'P 1'
#
loop_
_entity.id
_entity.type
_entity.pdbx_description
1 polymer ?
#
loop_
_entity_poly.entity_id
_entity_poly.type
_entity_poly.pdbx_seq_one_letter_code
_entity_poly.pdbx_strand_id
1 'polypeptide(L)'
;MEEDFFTDELFDVLEAVQGKKFGEIIEWDEVVFDKKRGFLVWDKVVFNEITFVAAENSEYVSLFASVDKEDTWENYERILKVYKK
;
A
#
# COMPACT_ATOMS: atom_id res chain seq x y z
N MET A 1 -9.75 -8.71 -25.89
CA MET A 1 -9.88 -7.25 -25.72
C MET A 1 -10.09 -7.05 -24.24
N GLU A 2 -9.01 -7.12 -23.47
CA GLU A 2 -9.02 -6.98 -22.01
C GLU A 2 -7.66 -6.37 -21.61
N GLU A 3 -7.41 -5.12 -22.00
CA GLU A 3 -6.18 -4.40 -21.61
C GLU A 3 -6.41 -2.96 -21.13
N ASP A 4 -7.67 -2.52 -20.93
CA ASP A 4 -7.95 -1.11 -20.57
C ASP A 4 -8.64 -0.94 -19.20
N PHE A 5 -8.33 -1.81 -18.23
CA PHE A 5 -8.81 -1.68 -16.85
C PHE A 5 -7.65 -1.68 -15.82
N PHE A 6 -6.42 -1.39 -16.26
CA PHE A 6 -5.39 -0.89 -15.36
C PHE A 6 -5.69 0.61 -15.15
N THR A 7 -6.59 0.84 -14.20
CA THR A 7 -7.40 2.03 -13.98
C THR A 7 -6.58 3.30 -13.74
N ASP A 8 -7.12 4.45 -14.18
CA ASP A 8 -6.60 5.78 -13.89
C ASP A 8 -6.33 5.99 -12.38
N GLU A 9 -7.07 5.32 -11.49
CA GLU A 9 -6.83 5.31 -10.05
C GLU A 9 -5.47 4.72 -9.65
N LEU A 10 -5.01 3.67 -10.35
CA LEU A 10 -3.68 3.12 -10.12
C LEU A 10 -2.61 4.14 -10.53
N PHE A 11 -2.82 4.84 -11.64
CA PHE A 11 -1.91 5.92 -12.06
C PHE A 11 -1.91 7.07 -11.07
N ASP A 12 -3.06 7.48 -10.54
CA ASP A 12 -3.17 8.54 -9.55
C ASP A 12 -2.50 8.16 -8.21
N VAL A 13 -2.68 6.91 -7.76
CA VAL A 13 -1.98 6.38 -6.58
C VAL A 13 -0.48 6.31 -6.83
N LEU A 14 -0.05 5.80 -8.00
CA LEU A 14 1.35 5.74 -8.39
C LEU A 14 1.99 7.14 -8.50
N GLU A 15 1.30 8.12 -9.07
CA GLU A 15 1.73 9.52 -9.12
C GLU A 15 1.81 10.12 -7.70
N ALA A 16 0.83 9.86 -6.84
CA ALA A 16 0.87 10.29 -5.44
C ALA A 16 2.03 9.67 -4.64
N VAL A 17 2.54 8.51 -5.06
CA VAL A 17 3.71 7.86 -4.45
C VAL A 17 5.03 8.06 -5.19
N GLN A 18 5.02 8.66 -6.39
CA GLN A 18 6.20 8.81 -7.29
C GLN A 18 7.35 9.68 -6.72
N GLY A 19 7.19 10.28 -5.53
CA GLY A 19 8.26 10.97 -4.80
C GLY A 19 8.94 10.16 -3.70
N LYS A 20 8.50 8.92 -3.42
CA LYS A 20 9.05 8.03 -2.39
C LYS A 20 9.85 6.88 -2.97
N LYS A 21 10.74 6.32 -2.15
CA LYS A 21 11.55 5.16 -2.51
C LYS A 21 10.77 3.87 -2.26
N PHE A 22 9.64 3.71 -2.93
CA PHE A 22 9.00 2.39 -3.03
C PHE A 22 9.77 1.53 -4.02
N GLY A 23 9.73 0.22 -3.79
CA GLY A 23 10.37 -0.74 -4.68
C GLY A 23 9.36 -1.24 -5.71
N GLU A 24 9.18 -2.55 -5.75
CA GLU A 24 8.07 -3.19 -6.47
C GLU A 24 6.82 -3.19 -5.59
N ILE A 25 5.75 -2.51 -6.00
CA ILE A 25 4.45 -2.60 -5.32
C ILE A 25 3.87 -3.99 -5.62
N ILE A 26 3.72 -4.79 -4.57
CA ILE A 26 3.21 -6.16 -4.62
C ILE A 26 1.69 -6.15 -4.52
N GLU A 27 1.15 -5.42 -3.55
CA GLU A 27 -0.28 -5.30 -3.30
C GLU A 27 -0.63 -3.93 -2.73
N TRP A 28 -1.89 -3.51 -2.91
CA TRP A 28 -2.41 -2.32 -2.25
C TRP A 28 -3.93 -2.38 -2.10
N ASP A 29 -4.45 -1.65 -1.10
CA ASP A 29 -5.88 -1.57 -0.81
C ASP A 29 -6.23 -0.22 -0.16
N GLU A 30 -7.42 0.30 -0.45
CA GLU A 30 -7.96 1.45 0.29
C GLU A 30 -8.31 1.04 1.73
N VAL A 31 -7.88 1.85 2.70
CA VAL A 31 -8.14 1.65 4.12
C VAL A 31 -8.39 2.98 4.84
N VAL A 32 -8.98 2.89 6.04
CA VAL A 32 -9.12 4.03 6.96
C VAL A 32 -8.28 3.77 8.21
N PHE A 33 -7.11 4.40 8.27
CA PHE A 33 -6.17 4.30 9.39
C PHE A 33 -6.14 5.61 10.18
N ASP A 34 -6.30 5.52 11.50
CA ASP A 34 -6.37 6.70 12.40
C ASP A 34 -7.30 7.83 11.91
N LYS A 35 -8.50 7.45 11.46
CA LYS A 35 -9.53 8.35 10.89
C LYS A 35 -9.14 9.05 9.58
N LYS A 36 -7.96 8.80 9.03
CA LYS A 36 -7.54 9.28 7.70
C LYS A 36 -7.85 8.21 6.65
N ARG A 37 -8.35 8.64 5.49
CA ARG A 37 -8.45 7.77 4.31
C ARG A 37 -7.09 7.68 3.63
N GLY A 38 -6.80 6.54 3.03
CA GLY A 38 -5.55 6.32 2.35
C GLY A 38 -5.41 4.91 1.80
N PHE A 39 -4.20 4.57 1.43
CA PHE A 39 -3.86 3.29 0.84
C PHE A 39 -2.91 2.53 1.75
N LEU A 40 -3.23 1.26 2.00
CA LEU A 40 -2.26 0.29 2.47
C LEU A 40 -1.48 -0.18 1.24
N VAL A 41 -0.16 -0.11 1.30
CA VAL A 41 0.74 -0.48 0.21
C VAL A 41 1.70 -1.51 0.76
N TRP A 42 1.75 -2.68 0.14
CA TRP A 42 2.84 -3.61 0.31
C TRP A 42 3.80 -3.46 -0.86
N ASP A 43 5.03 -3.05 -0.59
CA ASP A 43 6.10 -3.01 -1.56
C ASP A 43 7.35 -3.80 -1.16
N LYS A 44 8.25 -3.98 -2.12
CA LYS A 44 9.50 -4.71 -1.94
C LYS A 44 10.68 -3.91 -2.49
N VAL A 45 11.49 -3.34 -1.59
CA VAL A 45 12.78 -2.69 -1.92
C VAL A 45 13.95 -3.60 -1.54
N VAL A 46 14.31 -3.63 -0.26
CA VAL A 46 15.35 -4.50 0.33
C VAL A 46 14.67 -5.61 1.14
N PHE A 47 13.62 -5.25 1.85
CA PHE A 47 12.67 -6.11 2.55
C PHE A 47 11.27 -5.85 2.00
N ASN A 48 10.32 -6.71 2.36
CA ASN A 48 8.91 -6.42 2.15
C ASN A 48 8.47 -5.43 3.22
N GLU A 49 7.79 -4.36 2.82
CA GLU A 49 7.30 -3.33 3.71
C GLU A 49 5.81 -3.10 3.47
N ILE A 50 5.05 -2.92 4.56
CA ILE A 50 3.65 -2.54 4.53
C ILE A 50 3.56 -1.11 5.05
N THR A 51 3.16 -0.20 4.18
CA THR A 51 3.10 1.24 4.43
C THR A 51 1.68 1.74 4.27
N PHE A 52 1.21 2.55 5.20
CA PHE A 52 0.00 3.35 4.98
C PHE A 52 0.35 4.70 4.37
N VAL A 53 -0.38 5.11 3.33
CA VAL A 53 -0.24 6.38 2.64
C VAL A 53 -1.53 7.18 2.78
N ALA A 54 -1.51 8.29 3.51
CA ALA A 54 -2.68 9.14 3.70
C ALA A 54 -3.02 9.92 2.42
N ALA A 55 -4.29 9.88 1.99
CA ALA A 55 -4.73 10.54 0.75
C ALA A 55 -4.70 12.08 0.83
N GLU A 56 -4.89 12.65 2.02
CA GLU A 56 -5.06 14.11 2.20
C GLU A 56 -3.75 14.90 2.05
N ASN A 57 -2.64 14.32 2.48
CA ASN A 57 -1.36 15.01 2.61
C ASN A 57 -0.16 14.15 2.18
N SER A 58 -0.42 12.96 1.62
CA SER A 58 0.62 12.00 1.26
C SER A 58 1.58 11.73 2.42
N GLU A 59 1.07 11.59 3.65
CA GLU A 59 1.88 11.15 4.79
C GLU A 59 2.04 9.63 4.76
N TYR A 60 3.24 9.14 5.06
CA TYR A 60 3.58 7.72 4.96
C TYR A 60 3.94 7.18 6.34
N VAL A 61 3.34 6.05 6.70
CA VAL A 61 3.59 5.37 7.98
C VAL A 61 3.94 3.93 7.70
N SER A 62 5.18 3.54 7.99
CA SER A 62 5.60 2.14 7.96
C SER A 62 4.92 1.38 9.10
N LEU A 63 4.13 0.37 8.76
CA LEU A 63 3.37 -0.44 9.71
C LEU A 63 4.07 -1.76 10.02
N PHE A 64 4.80 -2.30 9.06
CA PHE A 64 5.43 -3.61 9.16
C PHE A 64 6.55 -3.76 8.11
N ALA A 65 7.61 -4.48 8.46
CA ALA A 65 8.67 -4.84 7.54
C ALA A 65 9.22 -6.24 7.84
N SER A 66 9.41 -7.07 6.82
CA SER A 66 9.96 -8.42 6.95
C SER A 66 10.67 -8.88 5.68
N VAL A 67 11.69 -9.73 5.85
CA VAL A 67 12.31 -10.43 4.72
C VAL A 67 11.51 -11.66 4.28
N ASP A 68 10.59 -12.12 5.12
CA ASP A 68 9.72 -13.26 4.86
C ASP A 68 8.41 -12.81 4.20
N LYS A 69 8.11 -13.41 3.05
CA LYS A 69 6.92 -13.09 2.26
C LYS A 69 5.64 -13.60 2.93
N GLU A 70 5.68 -14.77 3.58
CA GLU A 70 4.51 -15.38 4.22
C GLU A 70 4.08 -14.56 5.44
N ASP A 71 5.03 -14.23 6.31
CA ASP A 71 4.82 -13.33 7.46
C ASP A 71 4.31 -11.94 7.04
N THR A 72 4.83 -11.41 5.92
CA THR A 72 4.33 -10.14 5.37
C THR A 72 2.90 -10.28 4.88
N TRP A 73 2.56 -11.35 4.15
CA TRP A 73 1.20 -11.59 3.69
C TRP A 73 0.21 -11.71 4.85
N GLU A 74 0.56 -12.47 5.89
CA GLU A 74 -0.27 -12.61 7.08
C GLU A 74 -0.51 -11.26 7.78
N ASN A 75 0.53 -10.43 7.89
CA ASN A 75 0.39 -9.09 8.48
C ASN A 75 -0.39 -8.14 7.58
N TYR A 76 -0.22 -8.21 6.27
CA TYR A 76 -0.99 -7.43 5.30
C TYR A 76 -2.48 -7.73 5.43
N GLU A 77 -2.85 -9.01 5.36
CA GLU A 77 -4.22 -9.49 5.56
C GLU A 77 -4.79 -9.07 6.92
N ARG A 78 -3.97 -9.16 7.98
CA ARG A 78 -4.40 -8.77 9.33
C ARG A 78 -4.67 -7.28 9.42
N ILE A 79 -3.78 -6.42 8.90
CA ILE A 79 -3.94 -4.97 8.91
C ILE A 79 -5.16 -4.60 8.05
N LEU A 80 -5.29 -5.22 6.87
CA LEU A 80 -6.40 -5.00 5.98
C LEU A 80 -7.73 -5.31 6.66
N LYS A 81 -7.87 -6.45 7.35
CA LYS A 81 -9.09 -6.80 8.09
C LYS A 81 -9.46 -5.79 9.17
N VAL A 82 -8.49 -5.09 9.75
CA VAL A 82 -8.71 -4.10 10.80
C VAL A 82 -9.14 -2.74 10.22
N TYR A 83 -8.56 -2.34 9.09
CA TYR A 83 -8.69 -0.97 8.57
C TYR A 83 -9.45 -0.84 7.24
N LYS A 84 -9.75 -1.96 6.56
CA LYS A 84 -10.62 -1.98 5.38
C LYS A 84 -12.03 -1.61 5.82
N LYS A 85 -12.61 -0.61 5.16
CA LYS A 85 -13.95 -0.08 5.43
C LYS A 85 -14.77 -0.04 4.17
#